data_AF-A0A7J7PZS0-F1
#
_entry.id   AF-A0A7J7PZS0-F1
#
_cell.length_a   1.000
_cell.length_b   1.000
_cell.length_c   1.000
_cell.angle_alpha   90.00
_cell.angle_beta   90.00
_cell.angle_gamma   90.00
#
_symmetry.space_group_name_H-M   'P 1'
#
loop_
_entity.id
_entity.type
_entity.pdbx_description
1 polymer ?
#
loop_
_entity_poly.entity_id
_entity_poly.type
_entity_poly.pdbx_seq_one_letter_code
_entity_poly.pdbx_strand_id
1 'polypeptide(L)'
;MLQQHPQAQCLPAASHWVQRQVGLTHSQQQQQQQRHLQLHSCWAVRVYKLPLLLEDYTPNIGLWWYFFTEMFAAYRPFFLFVFHSFAVILAVPVAIRFSRRPLFVAWVQLFISCMFKPYESVADMVPWMALLPLLQQQLQCVKAGLFFVNSFVLLLVLGPAMWHQWINVDAANSNFFYSITLLLGVWCTVLLTHLVRLTALLDRRLAGKRLELEVDDLDDDDGSLPPGTAVDGSAAAAAVAEKDKDA
;
A
#
# COMPACT_ATOMS: atom_id res chain seq x y z
N MET A 1 -29.58 7.47 -17.11
CA MET A 1 -30.01 6.13 -16.63
C MET A 1 -29.34 5.66 -15.32
N LEU A 2 -28.49 6.44 -14.63
CA LEU A 2 -27.88 6.00 -13.35
C LEU A 2 -28.80 6.06 -12.11
N GLN A 3 -29.97 6.71 -12.20
CA GLN A 3 -30.90 6.89 -11.06
C GLN A 3 -31.82 5.69 -10.77
N GLN A 4 -31.75 4.61 -11.55
CA GLN A 4 -32.68 3.46 -11.44
C GLN A 4 -32.03 2.15 -10.94
N HIS A 5 -30.82 2.21 -10.37
CA HIS A 5 -30.27 1.02 -9.70
C HIS A 5 -30.99 0.76 -8.35
N PRO A 6 -31.31 -0.51 -8.02
CA PRO A 6 -31.93 -0.87 -6.73
C PRO A 6 -31.03 -0.55 -5.51
N GLN A 7 -29.77 -0.23 -5.75
CA GLN A 7 -28.78 0.29 -4.79
C GLN A 7 -29.22 1.55 -4.03
N ALA A 8 -30.18 2.33 -4.55
CA ALA A 8 -30.69 3.55 -3.91
C ALA A 8 -31.39 3.30 -2.55
N GLN A 9 -31.67 2.03 -2.20
CA GLN A 9 -32.41 1.64 -0.99
C GLN A 9 -31.66 1.89 0.35
N CYS A 10 -30.36 2.18 0.34
CA CYS A 10 -29.58 2.49 1.56
C CYS A 10 -29.13 3.97 1.66
N LEU A 11 -29.98 4.93 1.25
CA LEU A 11 -29.80 6.37 1.45
C LEU A 11 -30.81 6.97 2.47
N PRO A 12 -30.57 6.88 3.79
CA PRO A 12 -31.46 7.45 4.81
C PRO A 12 -30.89 8.76 5.40
N ALA A 13 -30.95 9.85 4.63
CA ALA A 13 -30.73 11.20 5.16
C ALA A 13 -31.56 12.25 4.40
N ALA A 14 -31.23 12.48 3.13
CA ALA A 14 -31.89 13.49 2.30
C ALA A 14 -33.38 13.17 2.01
N SER A 15 -33.67 11.93 1.64
CA SER A 15 -35.03 11.42 1.42
C SER A 15 -35.93 11.55 2.66
N HIS A 16 -35.36 11.31 3.85
CA HIS A 16 -36.08 11.30 5.11
C HIS A 16 -36.40 12.73 5.62
N TRP A 17 -35.62 13.74 5.21
CA TRP A 17 -35.93 15.16 5.44
C TRP A 17 -37.15 15.59 4.61
N VAL A 18 -37.18 15.23 3.32
CA VAL A 18 -38.32 15.49 2.43
C VAL A 18 -39.58 14.77 2.93
N GLN A 19 -39.49 13.50 3.33
CA GLN A 19 -40.65 12.76 3.85
C GLN A 19 -41.17 13.30 5.20
N ARG A 20 -40.33 13.88 6.05
CA ARG A 20 -40.78 14.56 7.29
C ARG A 20 -41.62 15.80 7.00
N GLN A 21 -41.35 16.52 5.91
CA GLN A 21 -42.15 17.69 5.49
C GLN A 21 -43.55 17.31 4.99
N VAL A 22 -43.77 16.05 4.55
CA VAL A 22 -45.02 15.61 3.89
C VAL A 22 -45.99 14.85 4.83
N GLY A 23 -45.66 14.70 6.11
CA GLY A 23 -46.67 14.51 7.16
C GLY A 23 -47.51 13.22 7.17
N LEU A 24 -46.97 12.08 6.72
CA LEU A 24 -47.67 10.79 6.78
C LEU A 24 -47.25 9.97 8.00
N THR A 25 -48.04 10.03 9.08
CA THR A 25 -47.73 9.38 10.38
C THR A 25 -48.80 8.38 10.83
N HIS A 26 -48.60 7.08 10.58
CA HIS A 26 -49.37 6.03 11.28
C HIS A 26 -48.69 4.64 11.45
N SER A 27 -47.39 4.48 11.11
CA SER A 27 -46.70 3.16 11.14
C SER A 27 -45.34 3.15 11.85
N GLN A 28 -45.01 4.17 12.65
CA GLN A 28 -43.62 4.42 13.05
C GLN A 28 -42.97 3.33 13.93
N GLN A 29 -43.70 2.72 14.89
CA GLN A 29 -43.10 1.82 15.88
C GLN A 29 -42.58 0.49 15.30
N GLN A 30 -43.40 -0.27 14.56
CA GLN A 30 -42.98 -1.53 13.93
C GLN A 30 -41.85 -1.29 12.91
N GLN A 31 -41.96 -0.21 12.15
CA GLN A 31 -40.98 0.17 11.13
C GLN A 31 -39.64 0.63 11.75
N GLN A 32 -39.57 0.96 13.04
CA GLN A 32 -38.32 1.35 13.72
C GLN A 32 -37.43 0.15 14.04
N GLN A 33 -38.02 -0.98 14.43
CA GLN A 33 -37.26 -2.18 14.80
C GLN A 33 -36.73 -2.93 13.57
N GLN A 34 -37.50 -2.96 12.47
CA GLN A 34 -37.00 -3.43 11.17
C GLN A 34 -35.94 -2.49 10.57
N ARG A 35 -36.04 -1.16 10.77
CA ARG A 35 -35.01 -0.20 10.34
C ARG A 35 -33.63 -0.51 10.96
N HIS A 36 -33.55 -0.79 12.25
CA HIS A 36 -32.28 -1.13 12.89
C HIS A 36 -31.65 -2.39 12.29
N LEU A 37 -32.40 -3.48 12.10
CA LEU A 37 -31.88 -4.71 11.52
C LEU A 37 -31.43 -4.54 10.05
N GLN A 38 -32.17 -3.77 9.24
CA GLN A 38 -31.81 -3.50 7.85
C GLN A 38 -30.58 -2.58 7.71
N LEU A 39 -30.45 -1.53 8.52
CA LEU A 39 -29.26 -0.67 8.54
C LEU A 39 -28.01 -1.44 8.96
N HIS A 40 -28.12 -2.30 9.99
CA HIS A 40 -27.01 -3.15 10.44
C HIS A 40 -26.64 -4.22 9.41
N SER A 41 -27.56 -4.63 8.55
CA SER A 41 -27.29 -5.56 7.44
C SER A 41 -26.62 -4.86 6.25
N CYS A 42 -27.03 -3.62 5.90
CA CYS A 42 -26.55 -2.96 4.68
C CYS A 42 -25.07 -2.57 4.74
N TRP A 43 -24.53 -2.19 5.91
CA TRP A 43 -23.08 -1.94 6.04
C TRP A 43 -22.28 -3.24 5.92
N ALA A 44 -22.70 -4.33 6.56
CA ALA A 44 -22.01 -5.61 6.51
C ALA A 44 -21.99 -6.17 5.07
N VAL A 45 -23.10 -6.03 4.33
CA VAL A 45 -23.15 -6.36 2.90
C VAL A 45 -22.19 -5.48 2.08
N ARG A 46 -22.16 -4.17 2.28
CA ARG A 46 -21.23 -3.28 1.54
C ARG A 46 -19.75 -3.46 1.92
N VAL A 47 -19.44 -3.85 3.16
CA VAL A 47 -18.06 -4.05 3.64
C VAL A 47 -17.52 -5.44 3.29
N TYR A 48 -18.33 -6.50 3.44
CA TYR A 48 -17.87 -7.88 3.25
C TYR A 48 -18.33 -8.50 1.93
N LYS A 49 -19.58 -8.29 1.50
CA LYS A 49 -20.10 -8.92 0.27
C LYS A 49 -19.61 -8.21 -0.98
N LEU A 50 -19.61 -6.88 -1.01
CA LEU A 50 -19.30 -6.10 -2.21
C LEU A 50 -17.85 -6.29 -2.73
N PRO A 51 -16.79 -6.32 -1.88
CA PRO A 51 -15.43 -6.60 -2.36
C PRO A 51 -15.23 -8.04 -2.87
N LEU A 52 -16.02 -9.00 -2.35
CA LEU A 52 -15.91 -10.42 -2.70
C LEU A 52 -16.71 -10.80 -3.96
N LEU A 53 -17.87 -10.19 -4.21
CA LEU A 53 -18.73 -10.53 -5.36
C LEU A 53 -18.72 -9.51 -6.51
N LEU A 54 -18.20 -8.30 -6.29
CA LEU A 54 -18.05 -7.23 -7.29
C LEU A 54 -19.26 -7.10 -8.25
N GLU A 55 -20.42 -6.77 -7.68
CA GLU A 55 -21.68 -6.56 -8.41
C GLU A 55 -21.76 -5.14 -9.04
N ASP A 56 -20.93 -4.18 -8.59
CA ASP A 56 -20.90 -2.79 -9.09
C ASP A 56 -19.60 -2.48 -9.85
N TYR A 57 -19.74 -1.99 -11.09
CA TYR A 57 -18.63 -1.54 -11.96
C TYR A 57 -18.61 -0.02 -12.13
N THR A 58 -19.15 0.72 -11.16
CA THR A 58 -19.07 2.19 -11.17
C THR A 58 -17.61 2.64 -11.11
N PRO A 59 -17.23 3.70 -11.87
CA PRO A 59 -15.86 4.16 -11.92
C PRO A 59 -15.38 4.54 -10.52
N ASN A 60 -14.20 4.04 -10.16
CA ASN A 60 -13.59 4.23 -8.84
C ASN A 60 -12.08 4.56 -9.00
N ILE A 61 -11.37 4.70 -7.87
CA ILE A 61 -9.94 5.06 -7.89
C ILE A 61 -9.01 3.86 -8.10
N GLY A 62 -9.53 2.64 -7.97
CA GLY A 62 -8.76 1.41 -8.02
C GLY A 62 -8.22 1.07 -9.40
N LEU A 63 -7.31 0.11 -9.45
CA LEU A 63 -6.66 -0.30 -10.69
C LEU A 63 -7.58 -1.13 -11.62
N TRP A 64 -8.52 -1.88 -11.04
CA TRP A 64 -9.17 -3.01 -11.74
C TRP A 64 -10.57 -2.73 -12.30
N TRP A 65 -11.22 -1.61 -11.96
CA TRP A 65 -12.60 -1.36 -12.38
C TRP A 65 -12.77 -1.38 -13.89
N TYR A 66 -11.86 -0.74 -14.63
CA TYR A 66 -11.88 -0.67 -16.09
C TYR A 66 -11.66 -2.06 -16.73
N PHE A 67 -10.78 -2.87 -16.14
CA PHE A 67 -10.58 -4.27 -16.57
C PHE A 67 -11.87 -5.10 -16.40
N PHE A 68 -12.58 -4.92 -15.27
CA PHE A 68 -13.84 -5.61 -15.03
C PHE A 68 -15.02 -5.11 -15.89
N THR A 69 -15.03 -3.84 -16.32
CA THR A 69 -16.05 -3.32 -17.26
C THR A 69 -15.91 -3.92 -18.65
N GLU A 70 -14.68 -4.01 -19.18
CA GLU A 70 -14.41 -4.57 -20.53
C GLU A 70 -14.56 -6.11 -20.57
N MET A 71 -14.41 -6.78 -19.43
CA MET A 71 -14.45 -8.24 -19.36
C MET A 71 -15.88 -8.80 -19.34
N PHE A 72 -16.10 -9.86 -20.13
CA PHE A 72 -17.34 -10.64 -20.15
C PHE A 72 -17.73 -11.15 -18.76
N ALA A 73 -19.02 -11.03 -18.41
CA ALA A 73 -19.56 -11.39 -17.10
C ALA A 73 -19.21 -12.81 -16.64
N ALA A 74 -19.18 -13.79 -17.57
CA ALA A 74 -18.87 -15.19 -17.27
C ALA A 74 -17.46 -15.42 -16.68
N TYR A 75 -16.47 -14.58 -17.03
CA TYR A 75 -15.10 -14.74 -16.56
C TYR A 75 -14.78 -13.92 -15.29
N ARG A 76 -15.63 -12.97 -14.92
CA ARG A 76 -15.44 -12.13 -13.72
C ARG A 76 -15.16 -12.93 -12.42
N PRO A 77 -15.90 -13.99 -12.05
CA PRO A 77 -15.60 -14.75 -10.83
C PRO A 77 -14.24 -15.46 -10.86
N PHE A 78 -13.76 -15.88 -12.04
CA PHE A 78 -12.43 -16.48 -12.18
C PHE A 78 -11.33 -15.45 -11.88
N PHE A 79 -11.38 -14.27 -12.50
CA PHE A 79 -10.38 -13.22 -12.24
C PHE A 79 -10.46 -12.65 -10.82
N LEU A 80 -11.65 -12.58 -10.22
CA LEU A 80 -11.80 -12.24 -8.79
C LEU A 80 -11.07 -13.25 -7.91
N PHE A 81 -11.25 -14.56 -8.13
CA PHE A 81 -10.53 -15.60 -7.40
C PHE A 81 -9.01 -15.48 -7.59
N VAL A 82 -8.55 -15.21 -8.82
CA VAL A 82 -7.13 -15.02 -9.14
C VAL A 82 -6.53 -13.83 -8.38
N PHE A 83 -7.16 -12.65 -8.38
CA PHE A 83 -6.62 -11.47 -7.67
C PHE A 83 -6.54 -11.68 -6.14
N HIS A 84 -7.58 -12.26 -5.53
CA HIS A 84 -7.54 -12.61 -4.11
C HIS A 84 -6.45 -13.65 -3.80
N SER A 85 -6.27 -14.65 -4.68
CA SER A 85 -5.21 -15.65 -4.54
C SER A 85 -3.81 -15.04 -4.65
N PHE A 86 -3.57 -14.12 -5.58
CA PHE A 86 -2.29 -13.41 -5.72
C PHE A 86 -1.93 -12.61 -4.45
N ALA A 87 -2.90 -11.94 -3.82
CA ALA A 87 -2.68 -11.20 -2.57
C ALA A 87 -2.23 -12.11 -1.40
N VAL A 88 -2.69 -13.37 -1.37
CA VAL A 88 -2.29 -14.38 -0.38
C VAL A 88 -0.96 -15.03 -0.74
N ILE A 89 -0.73 -15.39 -2.00
CA ILE A 89 0.51 -16.02 -2.47
C ILE A 89 1.72 -15.11 -2.23
N LEU A 90 1.56 -13.80 -2.43
CA LEU A 90 2.63 -12.81 -2.17
C LEU A 90 2.94 -12.62 -0.68
N ALA A 91 2.04 -12.99 0.24
CA ALA A 91 2.27 -12.89 1.68
C ALA A 91 3.40 -13.83 2.15
N VAL A 92 3.43 -15.05 1.62
CA VAL A 92 4.36 -16.12 2.02
C VAL A 92 5.83 -15.73 1.84
N PRO A 93 6.33 -15.30 0.65
CA PRO A 93 7.72 -14.93 0.48
C PRO A 93 8.11 -13.68 1.28
N VAL A 94 7.18 -12.72 1.48
CA VAL A 94 7.42 -11.52 2.29
C VAL A 94 7.61 -11.89 3.76
N ALA A 95 6.75 -12.76 4.31
CA ALA A 95 6.83 -13.24 5.69
C ALA A 95 8.13 -14.01 5.96
N ILE A 96 8.54 -14.88 5.03
CA ILE A 96 9.81 -15.63 5.13
C ILE A 96 11.01 -14.66 5.07
N ARG A 97 11.04 -13.73 4.12
CA ARG A 97 12.19 -12.84 3.89
C ARG A 97 12.37 -11.78 4.98
N PHE A 98 11.28 -11.27 5.58
CA PHE A 98 11.33 -10.17 6.55
C PHE A 98 10.84 -10.56 7.95
N SER A 99 10.97 -11.85 8.32
CA SER A 99 10.55 -12.42 9.61
C SER A 99 11.01 -11.63 10.85
N ARG A 100 12.20 -11.00 10.80
CA ARG A 100 12.74 -10.14 11.87
C ARG A 100 12.10 -8.74 11.97
N ARG A 101 11.19 -8.36 11.06
CA ARG A 101 10.51 -7.06 11.01
C ARG A 101 9.00 -7.22 10.81
N PRO A 102 8.24 -7.71 11.82
CA PRO A 102 6.81 -8.00 11.67
C PRO A 102 5.97 -6.78 11.25
N LEU A 103 6.32 -5.57 11.72
CA LEU A 103 5.65 -4.33 11.31
C LEU A 103 5.83 -4.03 9.81
N PHE A 104 7.00 -4.34 9.24
CA PHE A 104 7.24 -4.18 7.81
C PHE A 104 6.45 -5.20 6.98
N VAL A 105 6.39 -6.46 7.43
CA VAL A 105 5.56 -7.51 6.82
C VAL A 105 4.09 -7.11 6.82
N ALA A 106 3.57 -6.62 7.95
CA ALA A 106 2.19 -6.14 8.05
C ALA A 106 1.90 -4.95 7.12
N TRP A 107 2.82 -3.98 7.05
CA TRP A 107 2.71 -2.84 6.13
C TRP A 107 2.65 -3.28 4.65
N VAL A 108 3.57 -4.16 4.24
CA VAL A 108 3.61 -4.70 2.86
C VAL A 108 2.34 -5.50 2.58
N GLN A 109 1.84 -6.31 3.52
CA GLN A 109 0.64 -7.10 3.31
C GLN A 109 -0.63 -6.24 3.18
N LEU A 110 -0.77 -5.18 3.99
CA LEU A 110 -1.85 -4.21 3.84
C LEU A 110 -1.79 -3.51 2.48
N PHE A 111 -0.60 -3.12 2.02
CA PHE A 111 -0.40 -2.50 0.72
C PHE A 111 -0.79 -3.43 -0.44
N ILE A 112 -0.32 -4.68 -0.42
CA ILE A 112 -0.65 -5.70 -1.43
C ILE A 112 -2.16 -5.97 -1.43
N SER A 113 -2.77 -6.11 -0.25
CA SER A 113 -4.22 -6.35 -0.12
C SER A 113 -5.06 -5.18 -0.64
N CYS A 114 -4.55 -3.95 -0.56
CA CYS A 114 -5.16 -2.76 -1.16
C CYS A 114 -5.10 -2.81 -2.69
N MET A 115 -3.91 -3.02 -3.27
CA MET A 115 -3.67 -3.00 -4.71
C MET A 115 -4.36 -4.14 -5.49
N PHE A 116 -4.56 -5.30 -4.87
CA PHE A 116 -5.29 -6.42 -5.49
C PHE A 116 -6.80 -6.42 -5.16
N LYS A 117 -7.29 -5.42 -4.41
CA LYS A 117 -8.73 -5.28 -4.14
C LYS A 117 -9.44 -4.84 -5.43
N PRO A 118 -10.47 -5.56 -5.89
CA PRO A 118 -11.13 -5.25 -7.17
C PRO A 118 -12.00 -3.99 -7.10
N TYR A 119 -12.47 -3.62 -5.91
CA TYR A 119 -13.15 -2.35 -5.63
C TYR A 119 -12.40 -1.60 -4.53
N GLU A 120 -11.37 -0.85 -4.94
CA GLU A 120 -10.59 0.00 -4.04
C GLU A 120 -11.29 1.36 -3.84
N SER A 121 -11.37 1.78 -2.58
CA SER A 121 -11.82 3.12 -2.19
C SER A 121 -10.63 3.92 -1.65
N VAL A 122 -10.74 5.26 -1.65
CA VAL A 122 -9.73 6.13 -1.01
C VAL A 122 -9.50 5.78 0.46
N ALA A 123 -10.53 5.27 1.15
CA ALA A 123 -10.43 4.81 2.53
C ALA A 123 -9.55 3.55 2.68
N ASP A 124 -9.46 2.69 1.67
CA ASP A 124 -8.60 1.50 1.68
C ASP A 124 -7.10 1.86 1.60
N MET A 125 -6.77 3.05 1.10
CA MET A 125 -5.38 3.54 1.10
C MET A 125 -4.90 4.03 2.49
N VAL A 126 -5.83 4.40 3.37
CA VAL A 126 -5.51 5.02 4.67
C VAL A 126 -4.67 4.12 5.57
N PRO A 127 -4.92 2.80 5.75
CA PRO A 127 -4.16 1.97 6.69
C PRO A 127 -2.67 1.87 6.38
N TRP A 128 -2.29 1.68 5.11
CA TRP A 128 -0.87 1.61 4.74
C TRP A 128 -0.21 2.99 4.71
N MET A 129 -0.94 4.06 4.35
CA MET A 129 -0.42 5.43 4.48
C MET A 129 -0.22 5.85 5.94
N ALA A 130 -1.15 5.52 6.84
CA ALA A 130 -1.08 5.86 8.26
C ALA A 130 0.03 5.12 9.01
N LEU A 131 0.40 3.91 8.56
CA LEU A 131 1.53 3.16 9.08
C LEU A 131 2.88 3.61 8.49
N LEU A 132 2.90 4.38 7.39
CA LEU A 132 4.13 4.81 6.72
C LEU A 132 5.11 5.57 7.64
N PRO A 133 4.69 6.49 8.55
CA PRO A 133 5.60 7.17 9.48
C PRO A 133 6.31 6.23 10.46
N LEU A 134 5.72 5.07 10.79
CA LEU A 134 6.36 4.07 11.65
C LEU A 134 7.55 3.39 10.95
N LEU A 135 7.70 3.56 9.64
CA LEU A 135 8.85 3.16 8.83
C LEU A 135 9.88 4.30 8.70
N GLN A 136 10.01 5.17 9.72
CA GLN A 136 10.91 6.34 9.69
C GLN A 136 12.38 5.97 9.34
N GLN A 137 12.90 4.86 9.85
CA GLN A 137 14.27 4.39 9.56
C GLN A 137 14.47 4.11 8.06
N GLN A 138 13.44 3.58 7.39
CA GLN A 138 13.44 3.30 5.97
C GLN A 138 13.24 4.59 5.16
N LEU A 139 12.32 5.46 5.59
CA LEU A 139 12.03 6.75 4.97
C LEU A 139 13.25 7.69 4.93
N GLN A 140 14.04 7.74 6.01
CA GLN A 140 15.29 8.52 6.06
C GLN A 140 16.33 8.08 5.03
N CYS A 141 16.25 6.84 4.52
CA CYS A 141 17.11 6.32 3.46
C CYS A 141 16.60 6.63 2.04
N VAL A 142 15.40 7.21 1.87
CA VAL A 142 14.78 7.48 0.56
C VAL A 142 15.36 8.74 -0.08
N LYS A 143 16.43 8.58 -0.87
CA LYS A 143 17.04 9.70 -1.63
C LYS A 143 16.08 10.41 -2.59
N ALA A 144 15.05 9.71 -3.10
CA ALA A 144 14.09 10.22 -4.07
C ALA A 144 12.77 10.72 -3.45
N GLY A 145 12.76 11.08 -2.15
CA GLY A 145 11.53 11.44 -1.44
C GLY A 145 10.73 12.58 -2.11
N LEU A 146 11.44 13.61 -2.59
CA LEU A 146 10.84 14.74 -3.32
C LEU A 146 10.08 14.29 -4.59
N PHE A 147 10.63 13.33 -5.34
CA PHE A 147 9.98 12.78 -6.52
C PHE A 147 8.67 12.08 -6.15
N PHE A 148 8.70 11.18 -5.16
CA PHE A 148 7.49 10.47 -4.72
C PHE A 148 6.39 11.42 -4.25
N VAL A 149 6.72 12.42 -3.43
CA VAL A 149 5.75 13.41 -2.93
C VAL A 149 5.19 14.26 -4.07
N ASN A 150 6.03 14.81 -4.95
CA ASN A 150 5.56 15.63 -6.07
C ASN A 150 4.71 14.84 -7.06
N SER A 151 5.08 13.60 -7.39
CA SER A 151 4.26 12.73 -8.24
C SER A 151 2.91 12.41 -7.61
N PHE A 152 2.85 12.19 -6.29
CA PHE A 152 1.60 11.94 -5.58
C PHE A 152 0.69 13.19 -5.56
N VAL A 153 1.25 14.36 -5.27
CA VAL A 153 0.50 15.64 -5.32
C VAL A 153 -0.02 15.91 -6.73
N LEU A 154 0.79 15.66 -7.77
CA LEU A 154 0.35 15.78 -9.16
C LEU A 154 -0.83 14.85 -9.47
N LEU A 155 -0.76 13.58 -9.06
CA LEU A 155 -1.84 12.60 -9.23
C LEU A 155 -3.12 13.00 -8.48
N LEU A 156 -3.00 13.50 -7.24
CA LEU A 156 -4.12 14.00 -6.45
C LEU A 156 -4.82 15.21 -7.07
N VAL A 157 -4.12 16.02 -7.88
CA VAL A 157 -4.72 17.15 -8.62
C VAL A 157 -5.30 16.69 -9.96
N LEU A 158 -4.58 15.83 -10.70
CA LEU A 158 -5.02 15.33 -12.01
C LEU A 158 -6.24 14.40 -11.93
N GLY A 159 -6.37 13.59 -10.87
CA GLY A 159 -7.50 12.68 -10.70
C GLY A 159 -8.86 13.40 -10.70
N PRO A 160 -9.10 14.34 -9.77
CA PRO A 160 -10.31 15.16 -9.74
C PRO A 160 -10.50 16.03 -11.00
N ALA A 161 -9.41 16.54 -11.59
CA ALA A 161 -9.48 17.32 -12.82
C ALA A 161 -9.99 16.47 -14.00
N MET A 162 -9.43 15.28 -14.22
CA MET A 162 -9.88 14.35 -15.27
C MET A 162 -11.28 13.81 -15.01
N TRP A 163 -11.64 13.54 -13.74
CA TRP A 163 -13.01 13.20 -13.36
C TRP A 163 -13.99 14.32 -13.73
N HIS A 164 -13.66 15.58 -13.42
CA HIS A 164 -14.50 16.72 -13.74
C HIS A 164 -14.66 16.90 -15.26
N GLN A 165 -13.58 16.79 -16.03
CA GLN A 165 -13.65 16.87 -17.49
C GLN A 165 -14.47 15.74 -18.13
N TRP A 166 -14.48 14.55 -17.52
CA TRP A 166 -15.26 13.41 -18.01
C TRP A 166 -16.73 13.48 -17.59
N ILE A 167 -17.05 13.72 -16.32
CA ILE A 167 -18.40 13.58 -15.78
C ILE A 167 -19.22 14.88 -15.79
N ASN A 168 -18.58 16.05 -15.71
CA ASN A 168 -19.28 17.33 -15.54
C ASN A 168 -19.23 18.22 -16.80
N VAL A 169 -18.20 18.06 -17.64
CA VAL A 169 -17.95 18.90 -18.82
C VAL A 169 -18.09 18.12 -20.13
N ASP A 170 -18.20 16.79 -20.07
CA ASP A 170 -18.27 15.86 -21.22
C ASP A 170 -17.16 16.08 -22.28
N ALA A 171 -16.03 16.68 -21.87
CA ALA A 171 -14.92 17.06 -22.74
C ALA A 171 -13.84 15.99 -22.86
N ALA A 172 -13.82 15.02 -21.93
CA ALA A 172 -12.87 13.92 -21.89
C ALA A 172 -13.60 12.57 -21.81
N ASN A 173 -13.03 11.53 -22.42
CA ASN A 173 -13.51 10.15 -22.27
C ASN A 173 -12.95 9.51 -20.98
N SER A 174 -13.63 8.46 -20.48
CA SER A 174 -13.25 7.62 -19.34
C SER A 174 -11.79 7.18 -19.36
N ASN A 175 -11.23 6.93 -20.55
CA ASN A 175 -9.83 6.56 -20.76
C ASN A 175 -8.82 7.55 -20.16
N PHE A 176 -9.13 8.86 -20.14
CA PHE A 176 -8.25 9.85 -19.53
C PHE A 176 -8.23 9.72 -18.00
N PHE A 177 -9.41 9.54 -17.38
CA PHE A 177 -9.49 9.27 -15.95
C PHE A 177 -8.83 7.94 -15.58
N TYR A 178 -9.06 6.88 -16.37
CA TYR A 178 -8.43 5.57 -16.16
C TYR A 178 -6.90 5.63 -16.30
N SER A 179 -6.38 6.46 -17.22
CA SER A 179 -4.93 6.67 -17.35
C SER A 179 -4.30 7.26 -16.08
N ILE A 180 -5.03 8.11 -15.34
CA ILE A 180 -4.57 8.62 -14.05
C ILE A 180 -4.62 7.54 -12.96
N THR A 181 -5.66 6.71 -12.91
CA THR A 181 -5.72 5.58 -11.95
C THR A 181 -4.65 4.53 -12.23
N LEU A 182 -4.33 4.27 -13.51
CA LEU A 182 -3.17 3.45 -13.91
C LEU A 182 -1.86 4.07 -13.43
N LEU A 183 -1.65 5.37 -13.62
CA LEU A 183 -0.43 6.06 -13.19
C LEU A 183 -0.30 6.10 -11.65
N LEU A 184 -1.41 6.16 -10.92
CA LEU A 184 -1.45 6.00 -9.47
C LEU A 184 -1.05 4.57 -9.05
N GLY A 185 -1.55 3.53 -9.72
CA GLY A 185 -1.11 2.15 -9.49
C GLY A 185 0.38 1.92 -9.79
N VAL A 186 0.90 2.53 -10.88
CA VAL A 186 2.34 2.52 -11.18
C VAL A 186 3.12 3.24 -10.08
N TRP A 187 2.69 4.42 -9.63
CA TRP A 187 3.34 5.14 -8.52
C TRP A 187 3.35 4.29 -7.23
N CYS A 188 2.23 3.64 -6.90
CA CYS A 188 2.12 2.72 -5.76
C CYS A 188 3.08 1.54 -5.86
N THR A 189 3.16 0.85 -7.01
CA THR A 189 4.07 -0.28 -7.21
C THR A 189 5.55 0.14 -7.19
N VAL A 190 5.90 1.32 -7.74
CA VAL A 190 7.25 1.89 -7.66
C VAL A 190 7.61 2.26 -6.23
N LEU A 191 6.68 2.82 -5.44
CA LEU A 191 6.88 3.12 -4.02
C LEU A 191 7.12 1.82 -3.21
N LEU A 192 6.26 0.82 -3.38
CA LEU A 192 6.38 -0.48 -2.71
C LEU A 192 7.73 -1.14 -3.01
N THR A 193 8.09 -1.24 -4.29
CA THR A 193 9.36 -1.87 -4.71
C THR A 193 10.58 -1.10 -4.21
N HIS A 194 10.54 0.24 -4.17
CA HIS A 194 11.58 1.05 -3.55
C HIS A 194 11.72 0.78 -2.04
N LEU A 195 10.63 0.77 -1.28
CA LEU A 195 10.65 0.54 0.17
C LEU A 195 11.10 -0.89 0.52
N VAL A 196 10.67 -1.90 -0.24
CA VAL A 196 11.14 -3.29 -0.10
C VAL A 196 12.63 -3.40 -0.42
N ARG A 197 13.11 -2.78 -1.51
CA ARG A 197 14.54 -2.78 -1.88
C ARG A 197 15.39 -2.08 -0.83
N LEU A 198 14.95 -0.93 -0.33
CA LEU A 198 15.65 -0.17 0.72
C LEU A 198 15.72 -0.96 2.03
N THR A 199 14.63 -1.62 2.43
CA THR A 199 14.60 -2.47 3.64
C THR A 199 15.53 -3.68 3.49
N ALA A 200 15.54 -4.33 2.32
CA ALA A 200 16.46 -5.43 2.04
C ALA A 200 17.95 -5.01 2.04
N LEU A 201 18.26 -3.78 1.60
CA LEU A 201 19.61 -3.20 1.66
C LEU A 201 20.00 -2.79 3.10
N LEU A 202 19.06 -2.25 3.87
CA LEU A 202 19.25 -1.90 5.27
C LEU A 202 19.59 -3.14 6.11
N ASP A 203 18.85 -4.24 5.91
CA ASP A 203 19.13 -5.52 6.58
C ASP A 203 20.54 -6.06 6.25
N ARG A 204 20.99 -5.94 4.98
CA ARG A 204 22.35 -6.34 4.58
C ARG A 204 23.42 -5.50 5.27
N ARG A 205 23.23 -4.18 5.37
CA ARG A 205 24.16 -3.28 6.08
C ARG A 205 24.23 -3.56 7.58
N LEU A 206 23.09 -3.86 8.21
CA LEU A 206 23.06 -4.21 9.64
C LEU A 206 23.64 -5.61 9.91
N ALA A 207 23.56 -6.54 8.95
CA ALA A 207 24.27 -7.81 9.03
C ALA A 207 25.79 -7.63 8.90
N GLY A 208 26.26 -6.80 7.96
CA GLY A 208 27.68 -6.47 7.82
C GLY A 208 28.27 -5.86 9.10
N LYS A 209 27.63 -4.82 9.65
CA LYS A 209 28.06 -4.19 10.91
C LYS A 209 28.09 -5.10 12.12
N ARG A 210 27.25 -6.14 12.15
CA ARG A 210 27.29 -7.15 13.21
C ARG A 210 28.52 -8.03 13.08
N LEU A 211 28.89 -8.41 11.87
CA LEU A 211 30.10 -9.21 11.61
C LEU A 211 31.37 -8.41 11.87
N GLU A 212 31.39 -7.10 11.58
CA GLU A 212 32.52 -6.22 11.91
C GLU A 212 32.75 -6.16 13.43
N LEU A 213 31.70 -5.92 14.23
CA LEU A 213 31.78 -5.93 15.70
C LEU A 213 32.21 -7.29 16.27
N GLU A 214 31.67 -8.39 15.72
CA GLU A 214 31.98 -9.76 16.17
C GLU A 214 33.42 -10.20 15.81
N VAL A 215 34.12 -9.47 14.92
CA VAL A 215 35.55 -9.66 14.65
C VAL A 215 36.41 -8.80 15.58
N ASP A 216 36.08 -7.53 15.77
CA ASP A 216 36.78 -6.66 16.73
C ASP A 216 36.73 -7.26 18.15
N ASP A 217 35.57 -7.79 18.59
CA ASP A 217 35.37 -8.45 19.89
C ASP A 217 36.21 -9.76 20.06
N LEU A 218 36.75 -10.34 18.97
CA LEU A 218 37.59 -11.55 19.01
C LEU A 218 39.09 -11.24 19.06
N ASP A 219 39.53 -10.12 18.47
CA ASP A 219 40.94 -9.71 18.48
C ASP A 219 41.35 -9.09 19.85
N ASP A 220 40.40 -8.61 20.65
CA ASP A 220 40.65 -8.00 21.99
C ASP A 220 40.79 -9.01 23.16
N ASP A 221 40.53 -10.32 22.97
CA ASP A 221 40.61 -11.33 24.06
C ASP A 221 42.00 -12.01 24.21
N ASP A 222 42.89 -11.92 23.20
CA ASP A 222 44.24 -12.50 23.25
C ASP A 222 45.29 -11.55 23.87
N GLY A 223 45.19 -11.26 25.18
CA GLY A 223 46.08 -10.25 25.76
C GLY A 223 46.12 -9.98 27.27
N SER A 224 45.70 -10.89 28.16
CA SER A 224 45.76 -10.63 29.62
C SER A 224 46.80 -11.46 30.39
N LEU A 225 48.10 -11.11 30.26
CA LEU A 225 49.16 -11.47 31.22
C LEU A 225 49.87 -10.21 31.77
N PRO A 226 50.42 -10.23 33.01
CA PRO A 226 50.73 -9.02 33.79
C PRO A 226 52.04 -8.33 33.39
N PRO A 227 52.27 -7.07 33.84
CA PRO A 227 53.27 -6.20 33.23
C PRO A 227 54.69 -6.42 33.73
N GLY A 228 55.66 -6.42 32.81
CA GLY A 228 57.08 -6.28 33.14
C GLY A 228 58.05 -6.76 32.07
N THR A 229 58.43 -5.87 31.14
CA THR A 229 59.79 -5.29 31.02
C THR A 229 59.87 -4.45 29.75
N ALA A 230 60.33 -3.19 29.87
CA ALA A 230 60.58 -2.33 28.72
C ALA A 230 61.97 -2.60 28.12
N VAL A 231 62.06 -2.55 26.78
CA VAL A 231 63.31 -2.27 26.04
C VAL A 231 62.96 -1.38 24.83
N ASP A 232 63.69 -0.27 24.69
CA ASP A 232 63.56 0.69 23.58
C ASP A 232 64.03 0.13 22.22
N GLY A 233 63.56 0.71 21.11
CA GLY A 233 64.12 0.37 19.79
C GLY A 233 63.43 0.99 18.55
N SER A 234 63.61 2.30 18.34
CA SER A 234 63.25 3.00 17.09
C SER A 234 63.76 2.32 15.81
N ALA A 235 62.91 2.23 14.77
CA ALA A 235 63.31 2.58 13.38
C ALA A 235 62.15 2.66 12.36
N ALA A 236 62.10 3.81 11.68
CA ALA A 236 61.82 4.01 10.25
C ALA A 236 60.58 3.38 9.56
N ALA A 237 59.66 4.26 9.16
CA ALA A 237 58.84 4.06 7.96
C ALA A 237 59.68 4.24 6.68
N ALA A 238 59.60 3.33 5.71
CA ALA A 238 59.83 3.59 4.27
C ALA A 238 59.53 2.35 3.40
N ALA A 239 58.86 2.57 2.24
CA ALA A 239 58.72 1.65 1.10
C ALA A 239 57.97 0.31 1.39
N VAL A 240 57.33 -0.37 0.43
CA VAL A 240 57.42 -0.30 -1.04
C VAL A 240 56.02 -0.23 -1.65
N ALA A 241 55.80 0.73 -2.54
CA ALA A 241 54.78 0.61 -3.59
C ALA A 241 55.48 0.16 -4.88
N GLU A 242 54.75 -0.58 -5.74
CA GLU A 242 55.04 -0.76 -7.18
C GLU A 242 56.31 -1.60 -7.49
N LYS A 243 56.24 -2.72 -8.24
CA LYS A 243 55.82 -2.75 -9.65
C LYS A 243 55.74 -4.18 -10.26
N ASP A 244 54.87 -4.29 -11.27
CA ASP A 244 55.03 -5.01 -12.56
C ASP A 244 54.90 -6.55 -12.74
N LYS A 245 54.47 -6.87 -13.98
CA LYS A 245 54.78 -8.05 -14.82
C LYS A 245 54.19 -9.42 -14.50
N ASP A 246 54.10 -10.36 -15.46
CA ASP A 246 54.29 -10.32 -16.94
C ASP A 246 53.11 -11.13 -17.54
N ALA A 247 52.56 -10.82 -18.71
CA ALA A 247 52.91 -9.79 -19.70
C ALA A 247 51.66 -9.27 -20.43
#